data_AF-A0A2T6A0R6-F1
#
_entry.id   AF-A0A2T6A0R6-F1
#
_cell.length_a   1.000
_cell.length_b   1.000
_cell.length_c   1.000
_cell.angle_alpha   90.00
_cell.angle_beta   90.00
_cell.angle_gamma   90.00
#
_symmetry.space_group_name_H-M   'P 1'
#
loop_
_entity.id
_entity.type
_entity.pdbx_description
1 polymer ?
#
loop_
_entity_poly.entity_id
_entity_poly.type
_entity_poly.pdbx_seq_one_letter_code
_entity_poly.pdbx_strand_id
1 'polypeptide(L)' 'MSVTMDDSIKRWTAKRKTTLVIEIMQSKITVAEASRSFDLPPSEIEGWVDDAKRGMENSLRAKPLDLRE' A
#
# COMPACT_ATOMS: atom_id res chain seq x y z
N MET A 1 -30.67 -15.74 9.79
CA MET A 1 -29.66 -15.90 8.73
C MET A 1 -28.37 -15.29 9.22
N SER A 2 -27.29 -16.02 8.97
CA SER A 2 -25.96 -15.98 9.57
C SER A 2 -25.07 -14.82 9.07
N VAL A 3 -24.39 -14.21 10.04
CA VAL A 3 -23.03 -13.61 10.03
C VAL A 3 -22.67 -12.62 8.92
N THR A 4 -22.58 -11.34 9.29
CA THR A 4 -21.43 -10.51 8.87
C THR A 4 -20.90 -9.76 10.08
N MET A 5 -20.39 -10.51 11.06
CA MET A 5 -19.41 -9.99 12.00
C MET A 5 -18.12 -9.79 11.22
N ASP A 6 -17.94 -8.61 10.62
CA ASP A 6 -16.61 -8.06 10.35
C ASP A 6 -16.61 -6.53 10.53
N ASP A 7 -17.38 -6.11 11.53
CA ASP A 7 -17.40 -4.77 12.11
C ASP A 7 -16.14 -4.57 12.98
N SER A 8 -14.94 -4.73 12.40
CA SER A 8 -13.63 -4.49 13.06
C SER A 8 -12.41 -4.62 12.13
N ILE A 9 -12.56 -4.51 10.80
CA ILE A 9 -11.41 -4.34 9.91
C ILE A 9 -10.62 -3.15 10.44
N LYS A 10 -9.40 -3.37 10.95
CA LYS A 10 -8.44 -2.32 11.31
C LYS A 10 -8.25 -1.44 10.08
N ARG A 11 -9.06 -0.37 9.95
CA ARG A 11 -9.21 0.36 8.70
C ARG A 11 -7.87 0.97 8.32
N TRP A 12 -7.23 0.39 7.32
CA TRP A 12 -6.02 0.94 6.74
C TRP A 12 -6.37 2.17 5.94
N THR A 13 -6.29 3.33 6.59
CA THR A 13 -6.43 4.61 5.92
C THR A 13 -5.31 4.78 4.92
N ALA A 14 -5.58 5.52 3.83
CA ALA A 14 -4.58 5.80 2.80
C ALA A 14 -3.26 6.32 3.41
N LYS A 15 -3.34 7.22 4.39
CA LYS A 15 -2.17 7.75 5.10
C LYS A 15 -1.33 6.67 5.79
N ARG A 16 -1.97 5.77 6.55
CA ARG A 16 -1.27 4.70 7.28
C ARG A 16 -0.62 3.71 6.30
N LYS A 17 -1.34 3.33 5.25
CA LYS A 17 -0.85 2.44 4.19
C LYS A 17 0.37 3.05 3.49
N THR A 18 0.32 4.33 3.14
CA THR A 18 1.45 5.04 2.53
C THR A 18 2.68 5.06 3.45
N THR A 19 2.52 5.37 4.74
CA THR A 19 3.65 5.35 5.70
C THR A 19 4.31 3.97 5.72
N LEU A 20 3.52 2.91 5.88
CA LEU A 20 4.05 1.55 5.93
C LEU A 20 4.79 1.18 4.63
N VAL A 21 4.18 1.44 3.48
CA VAL A 21 4.78 1.14 2.17
C VAL A 21 6.10 1.88 1.98
N ILE A 22 6.19 3.16 2.40
CA ILE A 22 7.43 3.93 2.33
C ILE A 22 8.52 3.31 3.22
N GLU A 23 8.19 2.89 4.43
CA GLU A 23 9.16 2.24 5.34
C GLU A 23 9.68 0.91 4.77
N ILE A 24 8.82 0.14 4.11
CA ILE A 24 9.20 -1.10 3.41
C ILE A 24 10.10 -0.80 2.21
N MET A 25 9.76 0.19 1.38
CA MET A 25 10.58 0.60 0.24
C MET A 25 11.96 1.12 0.68
N GLN A 26 12.05 1.76 1.85
CA GLN A 26 13.29 2.22 2.47
C GLN A 26 14.05 1.10 3.20
N SER A 27 13.56 -0.14 3.18
CA SER A 27 14.13 -1.29 3.89
C SER A 27 14.27 -1.08 5.42
N LYS A 28 13.45 -0.21 6.00
CA LYS A 28 13.41 0.03 7.47
C LYS A 28 12.63 -1.05 8.21
N ILE A 29 11.59 -1.58 7.56
CA ILE A 29 10.75 -2.67 8.03
C ILE A 29 10.60 -3.66 6.87
N THR A 30 10.62 -4.96 7.16
CA THR A 30 10.38 -5.98 6.15
C THR A 30 8.89 -6.30 6.04
N VAL A 31 8.44 -6.83 4.90
CA VAL A 31 7.05 -7.30 4.72
C VAL A 31 6.68 -8.32 5.80
N ALA A 32 7.60 -9.23 6.15
CA ALA A 32 7.37 -10.25 7.17
C ALA A 32 7.21 -9.63 8.58
N GLU A 33 8.00 -8.62 8.90
CA GLU A 33 7.88 -7.89 10.17
C GLU A 33 6.56 -7.10 10.23
N ALA A 34 6.23 -6.35 9.19
CA ALA A 34 4.97 -5.62 9.07
C ALA A 34 3.74 -6.54 9.16
N SER A 35 3.80 -7.70 8.50
CA SER A 35 2.74 -8.71 8.53
C SER A 35 2.47 -9.18 9.96
N ARG A 36 3.52 -9.50 10.74
CA ARG A 36 3.39 -9.91 12.14
C ARG A 36 2.93 -8.78 13.05
N SER A 37 3.46 -7.56 12.86
CA SER A 37 3.14 -6.41 13.72
C SER A 37 1.71 -5.90 13.54
N PHE A 38 1.19 -5.98 12.31
CA PHE A 38 -0.12 -5.45 11.98
C PHE A 38 -1.20 -6.52 11.78
N ASP A 39 -0.83 -7.78 11.84
CA ASP A 39 -1.71 -8.93 11.61
C ASP A 39 -2.37 -8.86 10.22
N LEU A 40 -1.52 -8.63 9.21
CA LEU A 40 -1.91 -8.54 7.80
C LEU A 40 -1.27 -9.69 7.02
N PRO A 41 -1.95 -10.26 6.02
CA PRO A 41 -1.33 -11.24 5.15
C PRO A 41 -0.19 -10.59 4.35
N PRO A 42 0.99 -11.23 4.23
CA PRO A 42 2.11 -10.69 3.47
C PRO A 42 1.73 -10.26 2.05
N SER A 43 0.87 -11.03 1.39
CA SER A 43 0.39 -10.77 0.03
C SER A 43 -0.38 -9.45 -0.11
N GLU A 44 -1.09 -9.01 0.92
CA GLU A 44 -1.80 -7.73 0.90
C GLU A 44 -0.82 -6.56 0.98
N ILE A 45 0.19 -6.68 1.84
CA ILE A 45 1.27 -5.69 1.96
C ILE A 45 2.09 -5.63 0.66
N GLU A 46 2.42 -6.79 0.08
CA GLU A 46 3.12 -6.87 -1.22
C GLU A 46 2.31 -6.21 -2.33
N GLY A 47 1.00 -6.45 -2.38
CA GLY A 47 0.10 -5.79 -3.32
C GLY A 47 0.14 -4.27 -3.20
N TRP A 48 0.17 -3.74 -1.97
CA TRP A 48 0.27 -2.30 -1.73
C TRP A 48 1.59 -1.69 -2.19
N VAL A 49 2.69 -2.41 -1.99
CA VAL A 49 4.02 -1.98 -2.46
C VAL A 49 4.05 -1.98 -3.99
N ASP A 50 3.47 -3.00 -4.63
CA ASP A 50 3.36 -3.10 -6.07
C ASP A 50 2.48 -1.98 -6.67
N ASP A 51 1.31 -1.73 -6.11
CA ASP A 51 0.43 -0.60 -6.49
C ASP A 51 1.17 0.74 -6.39
N ALA A 52 1.94 0.95 -5.32
CA ALA A 52 2.71 2.18 -5.13
C ALA A 52 3.83 2.32 -6.18
N LYS A 53 4.53 1.23 -6.52
CA LYS A 53 5.54 1.22 -7.58
C LYS A 53 4.92 1.52 -8.94
N ARG A 54 3.80 0.88 -9.29
CA ARG A 54 3.05 1.15 -10.53
C ARG A 54 2.55 2.59 -10.60
N GLY A 55 2.02 3.12 -9.49
CA GLY A 55 1.58 4.52 -9.41
C GLY A 55 2.72 5.52 -9.60
N MET A 56 3.90 5.22 -9.04
CA MET A 56 5.12 6.02 -9.25
C MET A 56 5.60 5.94 -10.70
N GLU A 57 5.70 4.74 -11.27
CA GLU A 57 6.07 4.54 -12.67
C GLU A 57 5.13 5.30 -13.61
N ASN A 58 3.81 5.19 -13.41
CA ASN A 58 2.83 5.93 -14.20
C ASN A 58 3.01 7.45 -14.07
N SER A 59 3.26 7.94 -12.85
CA SER A 59 3.49 9.37 -12.58
C SER A 59 4.81 9.89 -13.17
N LEU A 60 5.83 9.03 -13.28
CA LEU A 60 7.13 9.36 -13.86
C LEU A 60 7.14 9.21 -15.39
N ARG A 61 6.35 8.27 -15.92
CA ARG A 61 6.13 8.07 -17.36
C ARG A 61 5.30 9.21 -17.95
N ALA A 62 4.36 9.74 -17.19
CA ALA A 62 3.65 10.95 -17.55
C ALA A 62 4.59 12.18 -17.47
N LYS A 63 5.26 12.55 -18.57
CA LYS A 63 5.94 13.85 -18.80
C LYS A 63 6.44 13.94 -20.26
N PRO A 64 6.57 15.12 -20.93
CA PRO A 64 6.09 16.48 -20.64
C PRO A 64 5.64 17.24 -21.93
N LEU A 65 4.52 16.89 -22.59
CA LEU A 65 4.07 17.59 -23.82
C LEU A 65 2.61 18.06 -23.84
N ASP A 66 1.79 17.73 -22.83
CA ASP A 66 0.40 18.22 -22.74
C ASP A 66 0.27 19.56 -21.99
N LEU A 67 1.16 20.51 -22.31
CA LEU A 67 1.01 21.94 -22.01
C LEU A 67 0.82 22.74 -23.30
N ARG A 68 0.04 22.19 -24.25
CA ARG A 68 -0.43 22.89 -25.44
C ARG A 68 -1.83 22.41 -25.81
N GLU A 69 -2.85 23.00 -25.19
CA GLU A 69 -3.87 23.81 -25.88
C GLU A 69 -4.62 24.68 -24.85
#